data_AF-A0A7Y2YEE8-F1
#
_entry.id   AF-A0A7Y2YEE8-F1
#
_cell.length_a   1.000
_cell.length_b   1.000
_cell.length_c   1.000
_cell.angle_alpha   90.00
_cell.angle_beta   90.00
_cell.angle_gamma   90.00
#
_symmetry.space_group_name_H-M   'P 1'
#
loop_
_entity.id
_entity.type
_entity.pdbx_description
1 polymer ?
#
loop_
_entity_poly.entity_id
_entity_poly.type
_entity_poly.pdbx_seq_one_letter_code
_entity_poly.pdbx_strand_id
1 'polypeptide(L)'
;FLSVGPAYLYTSTVSYPQWSQAAQTEYVEYLDPPEAAKQLEISQYRGTWLEQMEPRRARAIEMQTHTFLYWALWRTGGLMLLGMALYKLGVLSAARSRRFYAALIAVAVFVGLPLIGYGMQYNFSIDWRAPRFFLFGLQFNYWASLLVALGWIGVVMLFCKSGIAWVTRPLAAVGRMAFSNYILQTLICTTLFYGHGFGLFAAVDRTGQMLIVWAIWAFQIIVSSVWIQRFHYGPLEWLWRSLAYLEVQPFRRNPKPDTH
;
A
#
# COMPACT_ATOMS: atom_id res chain seq x y z
N PHE A 1 -10.49 -1.97 17.92
CA PHE A 1 -9.41 -1.26 17.20
C PHE A 1 -9.74 -1.13 15.70
N LEU A 2 -9.86 -2.22 14.93
CA LEU A 2 -10.22 -2.17 13.50
C LEU A 2 -11.62 -1.60 13.19
N SER A 3 -12.54 -1.55 14.15
CA SER A 3 -13.89 -1.02 13.96
C SER A 3 -14.00 0.50 14.10
N VAL A 4 -12.97 1.20 14.60
CA VAL A 4 -13.06 2.63 14.92
C VAL A 4 -13.23 3.47 13.65
N GLY A 5 -12.44 3.21 12.60
CA GLY A 5 -12.58 3.90 11.32
C GLY A 5 -13.96 3.69 10.67
N PRO A 6 -14.45 2.44 10.54
CA PRO A 6 -15.82 2.17 10.11
C PRO A 6 -16.90 2.85 10.96
N ALA A 7 -16.76 2.86 12.29
CA ALA A 7 -17.70 3.53 13.18
C ALA A 7 -17.71 5.05 12.96
N TYR A 8 -16.54 5.66 12.76
CA TYR A 8 -16.43 7.08 12.40
C TYR A 8 -17.10 7.42 11.06
N LEU A 9 -16.88 6.59 10.04
CA LEU A 9 -17.53 6.75 8.73
C LEU A 9 -19.05 6.56 8.82
N TYR A 10 -19.50 5.65 9.69
CA TYR A 10 -20.91 5.43 9.96
C TYR A 10 -21.54 6.66 10.61
N THR A 11 -20.94 7.21 11.67
CA THR A 11 -21.48 8.38 12.36
C THR A 11 -21.47 9.61 11.47
N SER A 12 -20.40 9.85 10.71
CA SER A 12 -20.35 10.99 9.78
C SER A 12 -21.44 10.90 8.73
N THR A 13 -21.67 9.71 8.15
CA THR A 13 -22.72 9.51 7.15
C THR A 13 -24.12 9.65 7.72
N VAL A 14 -24.41 9.05 8.88
CA VAL A 14 -25.74 9.16 9.51
C VAL A 14 -26.05 10.60 9.90
N SER A 15 -25.03 11.39 10.22
CA SER A 15 -25.15 12.83 10.50
C SER A 15 -25.22 13.73 9.26
N TYR A 16 -24.93 13.19 8.06
CA TYR A 16 -24.85 13.97 6.82
C TYR A 16 -26.15 14.72 6.48
N PRO A 17 -27.35 14.13 6.59
CA PRO A 17 -28.60 14.85 6.35
C PRO A 17 -28.83 16.06 7.27
N GLN A 18 -28.18 16.08 8.44
CA GLN A 18 -28.28 17.16 9.42
C GLN A 18 -27.22 18.25 9.21
N TRP A 19 -26.28 18.08 8.27
CA TRP A 19 -25.27 19.09 7.96
C TRP A 19 -25.89 20.28 7.24
N SER A 20 -25.26 21.45 7.35
CA SER A 20 -25.67 22.62 6.58
C SER A 20 -25.55 22.35 5.09
N GLN A 21 -26.39 23.02 4.28
CA GLN A 21 -26.35 22.85 2.82
C GLN A 21 -24.98 23.19 2.25
N ALA A 22 -24.31 24.22 2.78
CA ALA A 22 -22.94 24.57 2.42
C ALA A 22 -21.95 23.42 2.68
N ALA A 23 -22.01 22.77 3.85
CA ALA A 23 -21.15 21.64 4.18
C ALA A 23 -21.45 20.40 3.32
N GLN A 24 -22.71 20.17 2.97
CA GLN A 24 -23.09 19.09 2.05
C GLN A 24 -22.52 19.32 0.65
N THR A 25 -22.58 20.56 0.13
CA THR A 25 -22.00 20.94 -1.16
C THR A 25 -20.48 20.79 -1.15
N GLU A 26 -19.81 21.33 -0.13
CA GLU A 26 -18.34 21.21 0.02
C GLU A 26 -17.90 19.75 0.07
N TYR A 27 -18.64 18.89 0.78
CA TYR A 27 -18.37 17.46 0.83
C TYR A 27 -18.51 16.77 -0.53
N VAL A 28 -19.50 17.15 -1.33
CA VAL A 28 -19.68 16.61 -2.69
C VAL A 28 -18.57 17.09 -3.63
N GLU A 29 -18.22 18.37 -3.59
CA GLU A 29 -17.14 18.94 -4.41
C GLU A 29 -15.77 18.36 -4.04
N TYR A 30 -15.53 18.06 -2.77
CA TYR A 30 -14.30 17.37 -2.35
C TYR A 30 -14.17 15.98 -2.99
N LEU A 31 -15.29 15.29 -3.24
CA LEU A 31 -15.30 13.93 -3.77
C LEU A 31 -15.27 13.86 -5.28
N ASP A 32 -15.95 14.79 -5.94
CA ASP A 32 -15.91 14.98 -7.39
C ASP A 32 -15.62 16.45 -7.70
N PRO A 33 -14.34 16.84 -7.70
CA PRO A 33 -13.96 18.23 -7.94
C PRO A 33 -14.44 18.71 -9.31
N PRO A 34 -14.86 19.98 -9.44
CA PRO A 34 -15.17 20.58 -10.73
C PRO A 34 -14.00 20.43 -11.71
N GLU A 35 -14.32 20.38 -13.01
CA GLU A 35 -13.29 20.17 -14.04
C GLU A 35 -12.17 21.22 -13.99
N ALA A 36 -12.49 22.48 -13.65
CA ALA A 36 -11.49 23.52 -13.44
C ALA A 36 -10.49 23.19 -12.31
N ALA A 37 -10.96 22.59 -11.21
CA ALA A 37 -10.11 22.17 -10.10
C ALA A 37 -9.22 20.98 -10.50
N LYS A 38 -9.76 20.02 -11.27
CA LYS A 38 -8.99 18.90 -11.83
C LYS A 38 -7.88 19.38 -12.77
N GLN A 39 -8.19 20.32 -13.67
CA GLN A 39 -7.20 20.90 -14.58
C GLN A 39 -6.13 21.72 -13.84
N LEU A 40 -6.53 22.48 -12.81
CA LEU A 40 -5.61 23.18 -11.94
C LEU A 40 -4.64 22.20 -11.25
N GLU A 41 -5.17 21.13 -10.66
CA GLU A 41 -4.36 20.09 -10.03
C GLU A 41 -3.38 19.47 -11.03
N ILE A 42 -3.84 19.09 -12.23
CA ILE A 42 -2.97 18.56 -13.28
C ILE A 42 -1.86 19.55 -13.64
N SER A 43 -2.19 20.82 -13.79
CA SER A 43 -1.22 21.87 -14.12
C SER A 43 -0.16 22.04 -13.02
N GLN A 44 -0.56 22.01 -11.75
CA GLN A 44 0.34 22.09 -10.60
C GLN A 44 1.26 20.87 -10.51
N TYR A 45 0.72 19.66 -10.72
CA TYR A 45 1.52 18.43 -10.67
C TYR A 45 2.47 18.26 -11.86
N ARG A 46 2.14 18.85 -13.02
CA ARG A 46 3.03 18.98 -14.19
C ARG A 46 3.94 20.21 -14.14
N GLY A 47 3.74 21.07 -13.17
CA GLY A 47 4.55 22.26 -12.92
C GLY A 47 5.84 21.97 -12.17
N THR A 48 6.50 23.04 -11.73
CA THR A 48 7.75 22.98 -10.96
C THR A 48 7.56 22.33 -9.59
N TRP A 49 8.66 21.95 -8.92
CA TRP A 49 8.59 21.39 -7.57
C TRP A 49 7.88 22.32 -6.56
N LEU A 50 8.03 23.64 -6.72
CA LEU A 50 7.40 24.61 -5.82
C LEU A 50 5.89 24.70 -6.07
N GLU A 51 5.44 24.68 -7.32
CA GLU A 51 4.02 24.65 -7.68
C GLU A 51 3.32 23.40 -7.16
N GLN A 52 4.04 22.27 -7.13
CA GLN A 52 3.56 21.02 -6.54
C GLN A 52 3.41 21.10 -5.00
N MET A 53 4.13 22.00 -4.34
CA MET A 53 4.19 22.05 -2.87
C MET A 53 2.89 22.61 -2.27
N GLU A 54 2.22 23.51 -2.97
CA GLU A 54 0.97 24.12 -2.53
C GLU A 54 -0.15 23.09 -2.27
N PRO A 55 -0.56 22.26 -3.27
CA PRO A 55 -1.56 21.23 -3.03
C PRO A 55 -1.06 20.15 -2.06
N ARG A 56 0.24 19.82 -2.09
CA ARG A 56 0.83 18.80 -1.18
C ARG A 56 0.80 19.21 0.27
N ARG A 57 1.06 20.48 0.60
CA ARG A 57 1.05 20.96 2.00
C ARG A 57 -0.34 20.81 2.60
N ALA A 58 -1.37 21.29 1.89
CA ALA A 58 -2.75 21.16 2.34
C ALA A 58 -3.14 19.70 2.55
N ARG A 59 -2.80 18.84 1.57
CA ARG A 59 -3.04 17.40 1.65
C ARG A 59 -2.26 16.73 2.79
N ALA A 60 -1.01 17.11 3.02
CA ALA A 60 -0.19 16.55 4.09
C ALA A 60 -0.76 16.88 5.47
N ILE A 61 -1.23 18.12 5.68
CA ILE A 61 -1.89 18.52 6.94
C ILE A 61 -3.14 17.67 7.16
N GLU A 62 -4.02 17.57 6.16
CA GLU A 62 -5.23 16.75 6.26
C GLU A 62 -4.90 15.27 6.52
N MET A 63 -3.91 14.72 5.82
CA MET A 63 -3.49 13.34 6.02
C MET A 63 -2.95 13.07 7.43
N GLN A 64 -2.12 13.97 7.97
CA GLN A 64 -1.44 13.79 9.26
C GLN A 64 -2.33 14.14 10.47
N THR A 65 -3.30 15.03 10.30
CA THR A 65 -4.16 15.49 11.41
C THR A 65 -5.51 14.78 11.42
N HIS A 66 -6.15 14.61 10.26
CA HIS A 66 -7.48 14.04 10.17
C HIS A 66 -7.42 12.56 9.79
N THR A 67 -6.91 12.23 8.60
CA THR A 67 -6.91 10.84 8.12
C THR A 67 -6.12 9.90 9.05
N PHE A 68 -4.99 10.37 9.61
CA PHE A 68 -4.23 9.60 10.58
C PHE A 68 -5.04 9.28 11.84
N LEU A 69 -5.59 10.29 12.50
CA LEU A 69 -6.29 10.14 13.78
C LEU A 69 -7.61 9.37 13.65
N TYR A 70 -8.37 9.58 12.58
CA TYR A 70 -9.69 8.98 12.42
C TYR A 70 -9.69 7.66 11.66
N TRP A 71 -8.62 7.33 10.94
CA TRP A 71 -8.59 6.12 10.12
C TRP A 71 -7.27 5.34 10.18
N ALA A 72 -6.15 5.94 9.77
CA ALA A 72 -4.92 5.18 9.54
C ALA A 72 -4.28 4.64 10.84
N LEU A 73 -4.33 5.38 11.95
CA LEU A 73 -3.85 4.89 13.25
C LEU A 73 -4.59 3.60 13.65
N TRP A 74 -5.92 3.63 13.57
CA TRP A 74 -6.78 2.52 13.99
C TRP A 74 -6.72 1.33 13.02
N ARG A 75 -6.70 1.57 11.71
CA ARG A 75 -6.59 0.47 10.74
C ARG A 75 -5.21 -0.16 10.81
N THR A 76 -4.15 0.63 10.71
CA THR A 76 -2.77 0.12 10.65
C THR A 76 -2.36 -0.51 11.97
N GLY A 77 -2.62 0.14 13.11
CA GLY A 77 -2.32 -0.45 14.42
C GLY A 77 -3.05 -1.77 14.66
N GLY A 78 -4.30 -1.89 14.19
CA GLY A 78 -5.07 -3.13 14.32
C GLY A 78 -4.51 -4.25 13.46
N LEU A 79 -4.06 -3.93 12.25
CA LEU A 79 -3.38 -4.87 11.36
C LEU A 79 -2.02 -5.28 11.92
N MET A 80 -1.26 -4.37 12.53
CA MET A 80 0.01 -4.69 13.20
C MET A 80 -0.20 -5.65 14.38
N LEU A 81 -1.20 -5.38 15.24
CA LEU A 81 -1.56 -6.27 16.35
C LEU A 81 -1.99 -7.65 15.85
N LEU A 82 -2.81 -7.70 14.79
CA LEU A 82 -3.21 -8.96 14.16
C LEU A 82 -2.00 -9.71 13.58
N GLY A 83 -1.10 -9.01 12.89
CA GLY A 83 0.14 -9.58 12.36
C GLY A 83 1.03 -10.16 13.46
N MET A 84 1.19 -9.45 14.58
CA MET A 84 1.92 -9.96 15.75
C MET A 84 1.27 -11.20 16.36
N ALA A 85 -0.07 -11.22 16.46
CA ALA A 85 -0.80 -12.40 16.91
C ALA A 85 -0.58 -13.59 15.97
N LEU A 86 -0.71 -13.39 14.65
CA LEU A 86 -0.47 -14.43 13.65
C LEU A 86 0.99 -14.94 13.68
N TYR A 87 1.96 -14.05 13.91
CA TYR A 87 3.36 -14.43 14.09
C TYR A 87 3.55 -15.31 15.32
N LYS A 88 3.03 -14.89 16.49
CA LYS A 88 3.10 -15.68 17.74
C LYS A 88 2.38 -17.04 17.62
N LEU A 89 1.32 -17.09 16.83
CA LEU A 89 0.61 -18.34 16.51
C LEU A 89 1.35 -19.21 15.48
N GLY A 90 2.54 -18.82 15.01
CA GLY A 90 3.33 -19.56 14.04
C GLY A 90 2.76 -19.58 12.62
N VAL A 91 1.79 -18.72 12.31
CA VAL A 91 1.19 -18.61 10.97
C VAL A 91 2.20 -17.99 10.00
N LEU A 92 2.87 -16.91 10.42
CA LEU A 92 3.84 -16.18 9.59
C LEU A 92 5.25 -16.80 9.57
N SER A 93 5.51 -17.82 10.39
CA SER A 93 6.77 -18.57 10.41
C SER A 93 6.72 -19.88 9.61
N ALA A 94 5.68 -20.06 8.78
CA ALA A 94 5.42 -21.29 8.04
C ALA A 94 5.30 -22.55 8.94
N ALA A 95 4.97 -22.41 10.23
CA ALA A 95 4.92 -23.54 11.16
C ALA A 95 3.61 -24.36 11.05
N ARG A 96 2.54 -23.80 10.48
CA ARG A 96 1.25 -24.48 10.34
C ARG A 96 1.25 -25.49 9.17
N SER A 97 0.23 -26.35 9.13
CA SER A 97 0.12 -27.39 8.10
C SER A 97 -0.20 -26.80 6.71
N ARG A 98 0.13 -27.54 5.64
CA ARG A 98 -0.23 -27.13 4.26
C ARG A 98 -1.75 -26.96 4.10
N ARG A 99 -2.55 -27.83 4.74
CA ARG A 99 -4.02 -27.76 4.74
C ARG A 99 -4.54 -26.46 5.38
N PHE A 100 -3.91 -26.02 6.47
CA PHE A 100 -4.26 -24.75 7.12
C PHE A 100 -4.07 -23.57 6.16
N TYR A 101 -2.92 -23.49 5.47
CA TYR A 101 -2.67 -22.42 4.51
C TYR A 101 -3.59 -22.51 3.27
N ALA A 102 -3.89 -23.72 2.79
CA ALA A 102 -4.87 -23.93 1.72
C ALA A 102 -6.28 -23.46 2.14
N ALA A 103 -6.67 -23.66 3.40
CA ALA A 103 -7.94 -23.16 3.92
C ALA A 103 -7.98 -21.62 3.96
N LEU A 104 -6.87 -20.95 4.31
CA LEU A 104 -6.81 -19.48 4.24
C LEU A 104 -7.01 -18.97 2.80
N ILE A 105 -6.39 -19.64 1.82
CA ILE A 105 -6.58 -19.34 0.40
C ILE A 105 -8.03 -19.56 0.00
N ALA A 106 -8.65 -20.68 0.41
CA ALA A 106 -10.04 -20.97 0.12
C ALA A 106 -10.98 -19.89 0.71
N VAL A 107 -10.76 -19.44 1.94
CA VAL A 107 -11.55 -18.34 2.54
C VAL A 107 -11.38 -17.05 1.74
N ALA A 108 -10.16 -16.71 1.32
CA ALA A 108 -9.94 -15.54 0.46
C ALA A 108 -10.68 -15.65 -0.87
N VAL A 109 -10.65 -16.80 -1.53
CA VAL A 109 -11.24 -17.01 -2.86
C VAL A 109 -12.76 -17.13 -2.81
N PHE A 110 -13.31 -17.83 -1.82
CA PHE A 110 -14.75 -18.13 -1.76
C PHE A 110 -15.55 -17.17 -0.88
N VAL A 111 -14.89 -16.35 -0.04
CA VAL A 111 -15.56 -15.35 0.80
C VAL A 111 -15.01 -13.96 0.55
N GLY A 112 -13.68 -13.79 0.63
CA GLY A 112 -13.04 -12.48 0.48
C GLY A 112 -13.30 -11.82 -0.88
N LEU A 113 -12.90 -12.48 -1.97
CA LEU A 113 -13.05 -11.94 -3.33
C LEU A 113 -14.52 -11.74 -3.72
N PRO A 114 -15.46 -12.68 -3.46
CA PRO A 114 -16.88 -12.46 -3.72
C PRO A 114 -17.45 -11.27 -2.94
N LEU A 115 -17.03 -11.06 -1.69
CA LEU A 115 -17.49 -9.91 -0.90
C LEU A 115 -16.97 -8.58 -1.48
N ILE A 116 -15.73 -8.55 -1.98
CA ILE A 116 -15.20 -7.39 -2.72
C ILE A 116 -15.98 -7.19 -4.02
N GLY A 117 -16.25 -8.27 -4.78
CA GLY A 117 -17.00 -8.22 -6.02
C GLY A 117 -18.43 -7.70 -5.82
N TYR A 118 -19.11 -8.15 -4.76
CA TYR A 118 -20.41 -7.64 -4.38
C TYR A 118 -20.36 -6.15 -4.01
N GLY A 119 -19.35 -5.73 -3.21
CA GLY A 119 -19.15 -4.33 -2.88
C GLY A 119 -18.89 -3.45 -4.11
N MET A 120 -18.14 -3.98 -5.09
CA MET A 120 -17.90 -3.31 -6.37
C MET A 120 -19.20 -3.14 -7.16
N GLN A 121 -19.99 -4.21 -7.29
CA GLN A 121 -21.29 -4.15 -7.95
C GLN A 121 -22.24 -3.15 -7.27
N TYR A 122 -22.26 -3.15 -5.94
CA TYR A 122 -23.02 -2.18 -5.15
C TYR A 122 -22.56 -0.75 -5.45
N ASN A 123 -21.25 -0.47 -5.49
CA ASN A 123 -20.71 0.85 -5.79
C ASN A 123 -21.10 1.34 -7.20
N PHE A 124 -21.09 0.46 -8.20
CA PHE A 124 -21.59 0.79 -9.54
C PHE A 124 -23.09 1.08 -9.54
N SER A 125 -23.89 0.34 -8.76
CA SER A 125 -25.35 0.57 -8.69
C SER A 125 -25.75 1.91 -8.08
N ILE A 126 -24.83 2.57 -7.37
CA ILE A 126 -25.04 3.88 -6.75
C ILE A 126 -24.22 5.00 -7.41
N ASP A 127 -23.61 4.75 -8.59
CA ASP A 127 -22.70 5.66 -9.29
C ASP A 127 -21.57 6.21 -8.40
N TRP A 128 -21.07 5.41 -7.45
CA TRP A 128 -20.05 5.84 -6.48
C TRP A 128 -20.43 7.06 -5.63
N ARG A 129 -21.72 7.42 -5.57
CA ARG A 129 -22.18 8.64 -4.91
C ARG A 129 -22.09 8.56 -3.39
N ALA A 130 -21.58 9.64 -2.81
CA ALA A 130 -21.71 9.89 -1.39
C ALA A 130 -23.17 10.19 -0.98
N PRO A 131 -23.53 9.97 0.30
CA PRO A 131 -22.67 9.40 1.34
C PRO A 131 -22.73 7.85 1.39
N ARG A 132 -23.61 7.23 0.59
CA ARG A 132 -23.81 5.76 0.56
C ARG A 132 -22.55 4.95 0.23
N PHE A 133 -21.68 5.51 -0.61
CA PHE A 133 -20.36 4.93 -0.89
C PHE A 133 -19.50 4.76 0.38
N PHE A 134 -19.42 5.78 1.24
CA PHE A 134 -18.63 5.72 2.46
C PHE A 134 -19.23 4.81 3.53
N LEU A 135 -20.56 4.78 3.62
CA LEU A 135 -21.28 3.99 4.61
C LEU A 135 -21.25 2.49 4.35
N PHE A 136 -21.56 2.09 3.12
CA PHE A 136 -21.71 0.67 2.77
C PHE A 136 -20.65 0.23 1.76
N GLY A 137 -20.42 1.05 0.74
CA GLY A 137 -19.53 0.74 -0.38
C GLY A 137 -18.09 0.40 0.02
N LEU A 138 -17.49 1.23 0.89
CA LEU A 138 -16.13 1.01 1.40
C LEU A 138 -16.02 -0.18 2.35
N GLN A 139 -17.08 -0.50 3.08
CA GLN A 139 -17.02 -1.48 4.17
C GLN A 139 -16.79 -2.90 3.65
N PHE A 140 -17.37 -3.21 2.48
CA PHE A 140 -17.14 -4.50 1.82
C PHE A 140 -15.64 -4.75 1.60
N ASN A 141 -14.94 -3.82 0.95
CA ASN A 141 -13.50 -3.94 0.75
C ASN A 141 -12.71 -3.87 2.07
N TYR A 142 -13.13 -2.99 3.00
CA TYR A 142 -12.45 -2.81 4.28
C TYR A 142 -12.35 -4.10 5.09
N TRP A 143 -13.43 -4.89 5.16
CA TRP A 143 -13.44 -6.16 5.89
C TRP A 143 -12.94 -7.32 5.04
N ALA A 144 -13.36 -7.39 3.78
CA ALA A 144 -12.96 -8.47 2.88
C ALA A 144 -11.45 -8.50 2.60
N SER A 145 -10.80 -7.33 2.55
CA SER A 145 -9.34 -7.23 2.37
C SER A 145 -8.56 -7.94 3.47
N LEU A 146 -9.11 -8.09 4.68
CA LEU A 146 -8.49 -8.89 5.75
C LEU A 146 -8.47 -10.37 5.37
N LEU A 147 -9.58 -10.89 4.84
CA LEU A 147 -9.70 -12.27 4.39
C LEU A 147 -8.78 -12.53 3.20
N VAL A 148 -8.74 -11.61 2.25
CA VAL A 148 -7.84 -11.70 1.08
C VAL A 148 -6.37 -11.64 1.51
N ALA A 149 -6.01 -10.79 2.47
CA ALA A 149 -4.66 -10.74 3.03
C ALA A 149 -4.26 -12.07 3.71
N LEU A 150 -5.17 -12.72 4.44
CA LEU A 150 -4.95 -14.07 4.98
C LEU A 150 -4.72 -15.10 3.87
N GLY A 151 -5.46 -15.00 2.76
CA GLY A 151 -5.22 -15.82 1.57
C GLY A 151 -3.82 -15.62 0.99
N TRP A 152 -3.38 -14.36 0.84
CA TRP A 152 -2.03 -14.03 0.40
C TRP A 152 -0.96 -14.59 1.34
N ILE A 153 -1.17 -14.51 2.66
CA ILE A 153 -0.30 -15.18 3.64
C ILE A 153 -0.24 -16.69 3.37
N GLY A 154 -1.39 -17.33 3.12
CA GLY A 154 -1.46 -18.73 2.75
C GLY A 154 -0.62 -19.06 1.51
N VAL A 155 -0.75 -18.27 0.44
CA VAL A 155 0.03 -18.42 -0.79
C VAL A 155 1.54 -18.31 -0.52
N VAL A 156 1.95 -17.23 0.15
CA VAL A 156 3.37 -16.98 0.45
C VAL A 156 3.95 -18.09 1.32
N MET A 157 3.24 -18.54 2.36
CA MET A 157 3.72 -19.59 3.26
C MET A 157 3.81 -20.96 2.56
N LEU A 158 2.92 -21.26 1.62
CA LEU A 158 3.02 -22.46 0.79
C LEU A 158 4.23 -22.39 -0.16
N PHE A 159 4.53 -21.23 -0.73
CA PHE A 159 5.76 -21.02 -1.52
C PHE A 159 7.02 -21.16 -0.66
N CYS A 160 7.03 -20.63 0.57
CA CYS A 160 8.14 -20.85 1.50
C CYS A 160 8.32 -22.34 1.81
N LYS A 161 7.21 -23.10 1.94
CA LYS A 161 7.21 -24.54 2.21
C LYS A 161 7.52 -25.43 0.99
N SER A 162 7.38 -24.93 -0.23
CA SER A 162 7.63 -25.71 -1.44
C SER A 162 9.13 -25.81 -1.76
N GLY A 163 9.97 -24.96 -1.16
CA GLY A 163 11.42 -24.97 -1.39
C GLY A 163 11.82 -24.43 -2.77
N ILE A 164 10.90 -23.77 -3.49
CA ILE A 164 11.16 -23.23 -4.82
C ILE A 164 12.09 -22.01 -4.70
N ALA A 165 13.39 -22.29 -4.75
CA ALA A 165 14.45 -21.31 -4.48
C ALA A 165 14.48 -20.16 -5.49
N TRP A 166 14.11 -20.41 -6.76
CA TRP A 166 14.14 -19.39 -7.81
C TRP A 166 13.06 -18.31 -7.63
N VAL A 167 11.96 -18.59 -6.91
CA VAL A 167 10.94 -17.59 -6.55
C VAL A 167 11.25 -16.95 -5.18
N THR A 168 11.62 -17.77 -4.20
CA THR A 168 11.80 -17.30 -2.82
C THR A 168 13.07 -16.47 -2.64
N ARG A 169 14.16 -16.75 -3.36
CA ARG A 169 15.42 -15.98 -3.24
C ARG A 169 15.28 -14.53 -3.73
N PRO A 170 14.73 -14.24 -4.92
CA PRO A 170 14.55 -12.86 -5.37
C PRO A 170 13.59 -12.07 -4.46
N LEU A 171 12.49 -12.69 -4.03
CA LEU A 171 11.54 -12.05 -3.09
C LEU A 171 12.20 -11.75 -1.75
N ALA A 172 13.03 -12.66 -1.22
CA ALA A 172 13.80 -12.40 -0.01
C ALA A 172 14.86 -11.30 -0.20
N ALA A 173 15.41 -11.14 -1.42
CA ALA A 173 16.33 -10.05 -1.72
C ALA A 173 15.62 -8.69 -1.71
N VAL A 174 14.45 -8.59 -2.36
CA VAL A 174 13.60 -7.39 -2.31
C VAL A 174 13.18 -7.06 -0.89
N GLY A 175 12.79 -8.07 -0.09
CA GLY A 175 12.41 -7.87 1.31
C GLY A 175 13.53 -7.35 2.21
N ARG A 176 14.79 -7.74 1.97
CA ARG A 176 15.96 -7.18 2.69
C ARG A 176 16.32 -5.74 2.29
N MET A 177 15.73 -5.25 1.19
CA MET A 177 15.92 -3.90 0.66
C MET A 177 14.60 -3.13 0.62
N ALA A 178 13.63 -3.46 1.48
CA ALA A 178 12.29 -2.90 1.43
C ALA A 178 12.26 -1.36 1.56
N PHE A 179 13.07 -0.77 2.45
CA PHE A 179 13.14 0.68 2.64
C PHE A 179 13.86 1.36 1.46
N SER A 180 14.98 0.79 1.02
CA SER A 180 15.70 1.29 -0.17
C SER A 180 14.82 1.23 -1.42
N ASN A 181 14.10 0.12 -1.63
CA ASN A 181 13.20 -0.06 -2.76
C ASN A 181 11.99 0.88 -2.67
N TYR A 182 11.47 1.16 -1.48
CA TYR A 182 10.41 2.13 -1.30
C TYR A 182 10.84 3.54 -1.74
N ILE A 183 12.04 3.99 -1.33
CA ILE A 183 12.56 5.30 -1.74
C ILE A 183 12.91 5.31 -3.23
N LEU A 184 13.54 4.26 -3.74
CA LEU A 184 13.83 4.13 -5.18
C LEU A 184 12.55 4.16 -6.02
N GLN A 185 11.51 3.41 -5.62
CA GLN A 185 10.18 3.45 -6.25
C GLN A 185 9.64 4.87 -6.26
N THR A 186 9.71 5.55 -5.11
CA THR A 186 9.22 6.93 -4.99
C THR A 186 9.96 7.84 -5.97
N LEU A 187 11.29 7.81 -5.98
CA LEU A 187 12.09 8.61 -6.91
C LEU A 187 11.77 8.33 -8.37
N ILE A 188 11.61 7.05 -8.75
CA ILE A 188 11.21 6.67 -10.12
C ILE A 188 9.82 7.23 -10.44
N CYS A 189 8.82 6.99 -9.59
CA CYS A 189 7.45 7.45 -9.82
C CYS A 189 7.35 8.98 -9.85
N THR A 190 8.00 9.70 -8.94
CA THR A 190 7.97 11.17 -8.94
C THR A 190 8.67 11.73 -10.17
N THR A 191 9.79 11.14 -10.58
CA THR A 191 10.50 11.55 -11.81
C THR A 191 9.66 11.28 -13.05
N LEU A 192 8.98 10.13 -13.14
CA LEU A 192 8.11 9.80 -14.28
C LEU A 192 6.88 10.71 -14.36
N PHE A 193 6.16 10.88 -13.24
CA PHE A 193 4.84 11.49 -13.27
C PHE A 193 4.84 12.99 -13.02
N TYR A 194 5.77 13.54 -12.25
CA TYR A 194 5.71 14.95 -11.88
C TYR A 194 6.56 15.84 -12.80
N GLY A 195 6.21 17.13 -12.84
CA GLY A 195 6.79 18.12 -13.77
C GLY A 195 8.29 18.42 -13.58
N HIS A 196 8.87 18.05 -12.45
CA HIS A 196 10.32 18.15 -12.25
C HIS A 196 11.11 17.01 -12.95
N GLY A 197 10.42 16.04 -13.55
CA GLY A 197 10.99 15.01 -14.40
C GLY A 197 10.30 14.98 -15.77
N PHE A 198 9.48 13.96 -16.04
CA PHE A 198 8.81 13.75 -17.32
C PHE A 198 7.36 14.25 -17.38
N GLY A 199 6.75 14.65 -16.26
CA GLY A 199 5.43 15.31 -16.26
C GLY A 199 4.27 14.44 -16.73
N LEU A 200 4.34 13.11 -16.59
CA LEU A 200 3.30 12.18 -17.06
C LEU A 200 2.00 12.15 -16.20
N PHE A 201 1.84 13.05 -15.23
CA PHE A 201 0.66 13.14 -14.38
C PHE A 201 -0.60 13.30 -15.24
N ALA A 202 -1.61 12.46 -15.02
CA ALA A 202 -2.83 12.40 -15.84
C ALA A 202 -2.61 12.21 -17.37
N ALA A 203 -1.43 11.78 -17.81
CA ALA A 203 -1.11 11.56 -19.24
C ALA A 203 -1.12 10.09 -19.64
N VAL A 204 -1.06 9.17 -18.67
CA VAL A 204 -0.99 7.72 -18.90
C VAL A 204 -2.28 7.07 -18.44
N ASP A 205 -2.87 6.27 -19.32
CA ASP A 205 -4.08 5.50 -19.04
C ASP A 205 -3.81 4.38 -18.02
N ARG A 206 -4.88 3.67 -17.61
CA ARG A 206 -4.77 2.60 -16.60
C ARG A 206 -3.88 1.45 -17.07
N THR A 207 -3.91 1.11 -18.36
CA THR A 207 -3.12 0.02 -18.92
C THR A 207 -1.63 0.39 -18.92
N GLY A 208 -1.30 1.60 -19.40
CA GLY A 208 0.07 2.10 -19.36
C GLY A 208 0.64 2.19 -17.94
N GLN A 209 -0.18 2.64 -16.97
CA GLN A 209 0.21 2.66 -15.55
C GLN A 209 0.57 1.25 -15.05
N MET A 210 -0.21 0.22 -15.43
CA MET A 210 0.06 -1.16 -15.05
C MET A 210 1.38 -1.67 -15.64
N LEU A 211 1.67 -1.35 -16.90
CA LEU A 211 2.94 -1.72 -17.54
C LEU A 211 4.14 -1.05 -16.85
N ILE A 212 4.00 0.22 -16.46
CA ILE A 212 5.03 0.92 -15.68
C ILE A 212 5.27 0.22 -14.34
N VAL A 213 4.22 -0.18 -13.62
CA VAL A 213 4.34 -0.93 -12.36
C VAL A 213 5.11 -2.23 -12.55
N TRP A 214 4.75 -3.03 -13.57
CA TRP A 214 5.47 -4.27 -13.89
C TRP A 214 6.94 -4.04 -14.23
N ALA A 215 7.23 -2.99 -15.00
CA ALA A 215 8.60 -2.63 -15.35
C ALA A 215 9.43 -2.27 -14.11
N ILE A 216 8.88 -1.46 -13.19
CA ILE A 216 9.58 -1.07 -11.97
C ILE A 216 9.78 -2.27 -11.05
N TRP A 217 8.78 -3.14 -10.91
CA TRP A 217 8.92 -4.37 -10.12
C TRP A 217 10.01 -5.29 -10.66
N ALA A 218 10.02 -5.53 -11.99
CA ALA A 218 11.06 -6.33 -12.62
C ALA A 218 12.45 -5.74 -12.36
N PHE A 219 12.60 -4.42 -12.57
CA PHE A 219 13.83 -3.70 -12.28
C PHE A 219 14.27 -3.84 -10.81
N GLN A 220 13.38 -3.61 -9.85
CA GLN A 220 13.69 -3.71 -8.41
C GLN A 220 14.04 -5.13 -7.98
N ILE A 221 13.36 -6.16 -8.53
CA ILE A 221 13.68 -7.56 -8.26
C ILE A 221 15.09 -7.88 -8.75
N ILE A 222 15.45 -7.47 -9.97
CA ILE A 222 16.78 -7.71 -10.55
C ILE A 222 17.85 -6.99 -9.74
N VAL A 223 17.69 -5.67 -9.54
CA VAL A 223 18.66 -4.84 -8.82
C VAL A 223 18.84 -5.35 -7.39
N SER A 224 17.77 -5.65 -6.67
CA SER A 224 17.85 -6.17 -5.30
C SER A 224 18.57 -7.53 -5.24
N SER A 225 18.28 -8.41 -6.22
CA SER A 225 18.88 -9.74 -6.28
C SER A 225 20.38 -9.69 -6.57
N VAL A 226 20.82 -8.78 -7.43
CA VAL A 226 22.25 -8.55 -7.72
C VAL A 226 22.94 -7.85 -6.55
N TRP A 227 22.31 -6.83 -5.96
CA TRP A 227 22.87 -6.02 -4.88
C TRP A 227 23.23 -6.86 -3.65
N ILE A 228 22.30 -7.68 -3.19
CA ILE A 228 22.45 -8.50 -1.98
C ILE A 228 23.56 -9.56 -2.12
N GLN A 229 23.98 -9.90 -3.34
CA GLN A 229 25.12 -10.80 -3.52
C GLN A 229 26.41 -10.17 -3.00
N ARG A 230 26.52 -8.84 -3.06
CA ARG A 230 27.70 -8.06 -2.65
C ARG A 230 27.53 -7.38 -1.29
N PHE A 231 26.31 -7.04 -0.88
CA PHE A 231 26.04 -6.27 0.34
C PHE A 231 25.09 -7.02 1.29
N HIS A 232 25.20 -6.76 2.60
CA HIS A 232 24.32 -7.38 3.61
C HIS A 232 22.90 -6.79 3.60
N TYR A 233 22.79 -5.50 3.32
CA TYR A 233 21.57 -4.69 3.39
C TYR A 233 21.45 -3.77 2.19
N GLY A 234 20.28 -3.20 1.96
CA GLY A 234 20.17 -2.04 1.10
C GLY A 234 20.84 -0.82 1.75
N PRO A 235 21.17 0.22 0.94
CA PRO A 235 21.89 1.40 1.43
C PRO A 235 21.14 2.13 2.55
N LEU A 236 19.83 2.30 2.43
CA LEU A 236 19.04 3.00 3.44
C LEU A 236 18.78 2.16 4.68
N GLU A 237 18.66 0.85 4.53
CA GLU A 237 18.60 -0.08 5.67
C GLU A 237 19.90 -0.04 6.47
N TRP A 238 21.05 -0.04 5.79
CA TRP A 238 22.35 0.09 6.44
C TRP A 238 22.50 1.43 7.18
N LEU A 239 22.13 2.53 6.52
CA LEU A 239 22.16 3.86 7.12
C LEU A 239 21.27 3.92 8.36
N TRP A 240 20.03 3.46 8.23
CA TRP A 240 19.07 3.45 9.33
C TRP A 240 19.56 2.62 10.52
N ARG A 241 20.09 1.41 10.28
CA ARG A 241 20.62 0.57 11.37
C ARG A 241 21.84 1.19 12.02
N SER A 242 22.74 1.77 11.22
CA SER A 242 23.95 2.40 11.77
C SER A 242 23.62 3.62 12.61
N LEU A 243 22.60 4.41 12.21
CA LEU A 243 22.11 5.54 13.01
C LEU A 243 21.37 5.07 14.27
N ALA A 244 20.50 4.07 14.17
CA ALA A 244 19.71 3.58 15.29
C ALA A 244 20.56 2.95 16.41
N TYR A 245 21.63 2.23 16.03
CA TYR A 245 22.57 1.65 16.99
C TYR A 245 23.77 2.56 17.31
N LEU A 246 23.88 3.72 16.64
CA LEU A 246 25.03 4.63 16.71
C LEU A 246 26.38 3.93 16.45
N GLU A 247 26.37 2.90 15.61
CA GLU A 247 27.54 2.07 15.28
C GLU A 247 27.53 1.72 13.79
N VAL A 248 28.67 1.90 13.11
CA VAL A 248 28.79 1.61 11.68
C VAL A 248 28.71 0.10 11.44
N GLN A 249 27.59 -0.36 10.89
CA GLN A 249 27.38 -1.78 10.62
C GLN A 249 28.21 -2.26 9.42
N PRO A 250 28.63 -3.53 9.37
CA PRO A 250 29.33 -4.08 8.21
C PRO A 250 28.42 -4.06 6.97
N PHE A 251 28.87 -3.36 5.92
CA PHE A 251 28.06 -3.11 4.73
C PHE A 251 28.27 -4.14 3.61
N ARG A 252 29.54 -4.38 3.26
CA ARG A 252 29.93 -5.34 2.22
C ARG A 252 30.03 -6.75 2.80
N ARG A 253 29.59 -7.73 2.02
CA ARG A 253 29.84 -9.14 2.32
C ARG A 253 31.31 -9.44 2.01
N ASN A 254 32.02 -10.03 2.96
CA ASN A 254 33.32 -10.61 2.65
C ASN A 254 33.12 -11.71 1.60
N PRO A 255 33.96 -11.78 0.55
CA PRO A 255 33.96 -12.93 -0.35
C PRO A 255 34.06 -14.19 0.50
N LYS A 256 33.17 -15.16 0.31
CA LYS A 256 33.44 -16.50 0.83
C LYS A 256 34.76 -16.94 0.16
N PRO A 257 35.78 -17.38 0.91
CA PRO A 257 36.93 -17.99 0.28
C PRO A 257 36.43 -19.17 -0.55
N ASP A 258 36.86 -19.24 -1.81
CA ASP A 258 36.50 -20.33 -2.71
C ASP A 258 36.95 -21.64 -2.08
N THR A 259 35.99 -22.40 -1.53
CA THR A 259 36.22 -23.80 -1.17
C THR A 259 36.22 -24.58 -2.48
N HIS A 260 37.39 -24.68 -3.09
CA HIS A 260 37.70 -25.68 -4.12
C HIS A 260 37.71 -27.08 -3.52
#